data_AF-A0ABD1YKG2-F1
#
_entry.id   AF-A0ABD1YKG2-F1
#
_cell.length_a   1.000
_cell.length_b   1.000
_cell.length_c   1.000
_cell.angle_alpha   90.00
_cell.angle_beta   90.00
_cell.angle_gamma   90.00
#
_symmetry.space_group_name_H-M   'P 1'
#
loop_
_entity.id
_entity.type
_entity.pdbx_description
1 polymer ?
#
loop_
_entity_poly.entity_id
_entity_poly.type
_entity_poly.pdbx_seq_one_letter_code
_entity_poly.pdbx_strand_id
1 'polypeptide(L)'
;MQELKDYISVLCDFLQHKAPAIEEHMQRLHEERSNAVTERRAGDNADELAEVEVAVGAAKAVLTKGGGTANATAAAVAAAAAHAAKEGSNIAPQLDEFGRDVNLQKRLEKEFAQQTKVKEKLEGWKSQFASAYRDAYVSLSAPAIFAPYVRLELLEWDPLYSDAGFSNMLWYRQLYEYGMPPNGQELDPNDKDADLVPKLVEKVAFPVLHHEIVHCWDRLSSQGTRNAVAAVTDILIYVPATSDSLQELLEAFRSRMAEAVAAIEVPTWSLHLALDGLLSSKILPHLRTLLVTPHDAVTRTERVVAALSPVWVGSNREISPKLSSFVEHVISLTRVVEKKRDAGACPEDTVGLARRMKKMLVELNEYDRAYQLAKHFQLREAL
;
A
#
# COMPACT_ATOMS: atom_id res chain seq x y z
N MET A 1 -43.92 -23.85 6.17
CA MET A 1 -43.77 -22.95 7.34
C MET A 1 -43.01 -23.62 8.48
N GLN A 2 -43.48 -24.76 9.04
CA GLN A 2 -42.76 -25.45 10.12
C GLN A 2 -41.37 -25.96 9.69
N GLU A 3 -41.27 -26.61 8.52
CA GLU A 3 -39.99 -27.11 8.00
C GLU A 3 -38.90 -26.03 7.82
N LEU A 4 -39.28 -24.85 7.32
CA LEU A 4 -38.38 -23.69 7.19
C LEU A 4 -37.85 -23.25 8.55
N LYS A 5 -38.75 -23.12 9.53
CA LYS A 5 -38.42 -22.70 10.89
C LYS A 5 -37.52 -23.72 11.58
N ASP A 6 -37.84 -25.00 11.45
CA ASP A 6 -37.05 -26.08 12.03
C ASP A 6 -35.63 -26.08 11.43
N TYR A 7 -35.52 -26.01 10.10
CA TYR A 7 -34.21 -25.94 9.44
C TYR A 7 -33.40 -24.71 9.86
N ILE A 8 -34.00 -23.50 9.86
CA ILE A 8 -33.30 -22.28 10.29
C ILE A 8 -32.85 -22.41 11.74
N SER A 9 -33.67 -23.02 12.61
CA SER A 9 -33.31 -23.26 14.00
C SER A 9 -32.06 -24.15 14.11
N VAL A 10 -32.05 -25.32 13.45
CA VAL A 10 -30.90 -26.23 13.53
C VAL A 10 -29.65 -25.61 12.89
N LEU A 11 -29.81 -24.85 11.80
CA LEU A 11 -28.72 -24.12 11.17
C LEU A 11 -28.14 -23.06 12.12
N CYS A 12 -28.98 -22.28 12.78
CA CYS A 12 -28.56 -21.29 13.75
C CYS A 12 -27.81 -21.94 14.92
N ASP A 13 -28.31 -23.05 15.47
CA ASP A 13 -27.65 -23.79 16.55
C ASP A 13 -26.26 -24.28 16.13
N PHE A 14 -26.15 -24.83 14.92
CA PHE A 14 -24.88 -25.26 14.33
C PHE A 14 -23.89 -24.09 14.19
N LEU A 15 -24.35 -22.97 13.62
CA LEU A 15 -23.52 -21.79 13.40
C LEU A 15 -23.08 -21.14 14.71
N GLN A 16 -23.96 -21.07 15.71
CA GLN A 16 -23.63 -20.56 17.05
C GLN A 16 -22.57 -21.41 17.74
N HIS A 17 -22.57 -22.73 17.54
CA HIS A 17 -21.54 -23.60 18.08
C HIS A 17 -20.18 -23.42 17.37
N LYS A 18 -20.16 -23.06 16.08
CA LYS A 18 -18.92 -22.94 15.29
C LYS A 18 -18.33 -21.52 15.26
N ALA A 19 -19.16 -20.49 15.38
CA ALA A 19 -18.75 -19.09 15.32
C ALA A 19 -17.61 -18.72 16.29
N PRO A 20 -17.61 -19.15 17.57
CA PRO A 20 -16.54 -18.80 18.51
C PRO A 20 -15.16 -19.29 18.07
N ALA A 21 -15.09 -20.49 17.48
CA ALA A 21 -13.82 -21.04 17.00
C ALA A 21 -13.27 -20.24 15.80
N ILE A 22 -14.15 -19.73 14.93
CA ILE A 22 -13.74 -18.88 13.78
C ILE A 22 -13.26 -17.52 14.30
N GLU A 23 -13.98 -16.93 15.25
CA GLU A 23 -13.60 -15.66 15.88
C GLU A 23 -12.26 -15.76 16.61
N GLU A 24 -12.01 -16.86 17.33
CA GLU A 24 -10.73 -17.12 18.01
C GLU A 24 -9.57 -17.27 17.00
N HIS A 25 -9.79 -17.96 15.88
CA HIS A 25 -8.76 -18.05 14.83
C HIS A 25 -8.49 -16.70 14.18
N MET A 26 -9.53 -15.91 13.90
CA MET A 26 -9.40 -14.56 13.34
C MET A 26 -8.61 -13.65 14.29
N GLN A 27 -8.91 -13.70 15.59
CA GLN A 27 -8.21 -12.90 16.58
C GLN A 27 -6.72 -13.28 16.70
N ARG A 28 -6.41 -14.58 16.73
CA ARG A 28 -5.02 -15.07 16.73
C ARG A 28 -4.27 -14.62 15.47
N LEU A 29 -4.89 -14.74 14.30
CA LEU A 29 -4.30 -14.29 13.04
C LEU A 29 -4.01 -12.77 13.05
N HIS A 30 -4.94 -11.97 13.55
CA HIS A 30 -4.76 -10.52 13.68
C HIS A 30 -3.60 -10.15 14.61
N GLU A 31 -3.45 -10.85 15.74
CA GLU A 31 -2.33 -10.66 16.67
C GLU A 31 -0.99 -11.04 16.02
N GLU A 32 -0.94 -12.20 15.36
CA GLU A 32 0.25 -12.68 14.62
C GLU A 32 0.67 -11.68 13.53
N ARG A 33 -0.28 -11.19 12.72
CA ARG A 33 -0.03 -10.22 11.66
C ARG A 33 0.45 -8.88 12.20
N SER A 34 -0.15 -8.39 13.30
CA SER A 34 0.27 -7.12 13.92
C SER A 34 1.70 -7.19 14.46
N ASN A 35 2.09 -8.33 15.04
CA ASN A 35 3.45 -8.54 15.55
C ASN A 35 4.48 -8.64 14.40
N ALA A 36 4.11 -9.25 13.28
CA ALA A 36 5.01 -9.49 12.14
C ALA A 36 5.39 -8.23 11.34
N VAL A 37 4.74 -7.08 11.55
CA VAL A 37 4.97 -5.85 10.77
C VAL A 37 6.44 -5.40 10.81
N THR A 38 7.09 -5.53 11.97
CA THR A 38 8.49 -5.09 12.13
C THR A 38 9.50 -6.02 11.44
N GLU A 39 9.19 -7.31 11.35
CA GLU A 39 10.01 -8.29 10.64
C GLU A 39 9.84 -8.16 9.12
N ARG A 40 8.60 -7.94 8.65
CA ARG A 40 8.30 -7.71 7.23
C ARG A 40 9.00 -6.47 6.67
N ARG A 41 9.13 -5.39 7.45
CA ARG A 41 9.93 -4.20 7.08
C ARG A 41 11.35 -4.51 6.64
N ALA A 42 12.01 -5.47 7.28
CA ALA A 42 13.37 -5.84 6.91
C ALA A 42 13.42 -6.58 5.57
N GLY A 43 12.38 -7.36 5.26
CA GLY A 43 12.18 -8.03 3.97
C GLY A 43 11.79 -7.06 2.86
N ASP A 44 10.75 -6.26 3.05
CA ASP A 44 10.25 -5.29 2.06
C ASP A 44 11.34 -4.29 1.63
N ASN A 45 12.17 -3.80 2.57
CA ASN A 45 13.30 -2.93 2.22
C ASN A 45 14.36 -3.65 1.37
N ALA A 46 14.57 -4.95 1.57
CA ALA A 46 15.50 -5.75 0.78
C ALA A 46 14.92 -6.07 -0.61
N ASP A 47 13.63 -6.35 -0.68
CA ASP A 47 12.90 -6.65 -1.92
C ASP A 47 12.69 -5.38 -2.77
N GLU A 48 12.30 -4.24 -2.19
CA GLU A 48 12.22 -2.95 -2.90
C GLU A 48 13.62 -2.53 -3.41
N LEU A 49 14.68 -2.76 -2.64
CA LEU A 49 16.06 -2.52 -3.10
C LEU A 49 16.43 -3.45 -4.25
N ALA A 50 16.06 -4.74 -4.17
CA ALA A 50 16.28 -5.72 -5.24
C ALA A 50 15.46 -5.40 -6.50
N GLU A 51 14.20 -4.97 -6.38
CA GLU A 51 13.36 -4.53 -7.49
C GLU A 51 13.91 -3.26 -8.14
N VAL A 52 14.39 -2.29 -7.35
CA VAL A 52 15.08 -1.10 -7.88
C VAL A 52 16.38 -1.49 -8.60
N GLU A 53 17.16 -2.43 -8.05
CA GLU A 53 18.37 -2.94 -8.71
C GLU A 53 18.06 -3.69 -10.01
N VAL A 54 17.01 -4.52 -10.03
CA VAL A 54 16.51 -5.21 -11.22
C VAL A 54 15.97 -4.20 -12.24
N ALA A 55 15.22 -3.18 -11.82
CA ALA A 55 14.68 -2.12 -12.68
C ALA A 55 15.80 -1.22 -13.24
N VAL A 56 16.84 -0.91 -12.46
CA VAL A 56 18.05 -0.21 -12.93
C VAL A 56 18.85 -1.09 -13.89
N GLY A 57 18.95 -2.39 -13.61
CA GLY A 57 19.56 -3.38 -14.49
C GLY A 57 18.80 -3.52 -15.83
N ALA A 58 17.47 -3.56 -15.77
CA ALA A 58 16.59 -3.58 -16.94
C ALA A 58 16.64 -2.27 -17.72
N ALA A 59 16.65 -1.10 -17.06
CA ALA A 59 16.82 0.20 -17.71
C ALA A 59 18.17 0.30 -18.44
N LYS A 60 19.23 -0.27 -17.85
CA LYS A 60 20.56 -0.39 -18.47
C LYS A 60 20.56 -1.40 -19.64
N ALA A 61 19.79 -2.48 -19.55
CA ALA A 61 19.62 -3.47 -20.61
C ALA A 61 18.79 -2.93 -21.79
N VAL A 62 17.74 -2.15 -21.53
CA VAL A 62 16.88 -1.49 -22.53
C VAL A 62 17.63 -0.39 -23.27
N LEU A 63 18.53 0.34 -22.60
CA LEU A 63 19.45 1.28 -23.26
C LEU A 63 20.47 0.59 -24.19
N THR A 64 20.68 -0.72 -24.06
CA THR A 64 21.69 -1.46 -24.83
C THR A 64 21.12 -2.42 -25.87
N LYS A 65 19.86 -2.85 -25.75
CA LYS A 65 19.21 -3.77 -26.68
C LYS A 65 17.73 -3.44 -26.85
N GLY A 66 17.35 -2.92 -28.01
CA GLY A 66 15.94 -2.70 -28.34
C GLY A 66 15.18 -4.01 -28.62
N GLY A 67 13.97 -4.13 -28.05
CA GLY A 67 12.85 -4.94 -28.58
C GLY A 67 12.39 -6.20 -27.80
N GLY A 68 11.13 -6.19 -27.33
CA GLY A 68 10.05 -7.07 -27.82
C GLY A 68 9.65 -8.41 -27.13
N THR A 69 8.50 -8.38 -26.41
CA THR A 69 7.29 -9.27 -26.43
C THR A 69 7.16 -10.60 -25.63
N ALA A 70 6.19 -10.60 -24.68
CA ALA A 70 4.88 -11.31 -24.58
C ALA A 70 4.70 -12.87 -24.50
N ASN A 71 3.86 -13.25 -23.50
CA ASN A 71 2.88 -14.36 -23.35
C ASN A 71 3.27 -15.72 -22.72
N ALA A 72 2.83 -15.95 -21.46
CA ALA A 72 2.66 -17.32 -20.89
C ALA A 72 1.78 -17.40 -19.61
N THR A 73 0.47 -17.15 -19.65
CA THR A 73 -0.43 -17.44 -18.49
C THR A 73 -1.87 -17.85 -18.85
N ALA A 74 -2.08 -18.66 -19.90
CA ALA A 74 -3.40 -19.23 -20.23
C ALA A 74 -3.59 -20.71 -19.84
N ALA A 75 -2.59 -21.35 -19.20
CA ALA A 75 -2.63 -22.78 -18.90
C ALA A 75 -2.75 -23.14 -17.40
N ALA A 76 -2.67 -22.17 -16.48
CA ALA A 76 -2.74 -22.42 -15.04
C ALA A 76 -4.18 -22.47 -14.49
N VAL A 77 -5.13 -21.77 -15.12
CA VAL A 77 -6.52 -21.64 -14.62
C VAL A 77 -7.39 -22.85 -15.02
N ALA A 78 -7.03 -23.60 -16.06
CA ALA A 78 -7.76 -24.80 -16.47
C ALA A 78 -7.46 -26.05 -15.61
N ALA A 79 -6.35 -26.06 -14.87
CA ALA A 79 -5.96 -27.18 -14.02
C ALA A 79 -6.55 -27.09 -12.59
N ALA A 80 -6.86 -25.89 -12.10
CA ALA A 80 -7.48 -25.67 -10.80
C ALA A 80 -8.98 -26.06 -10.77
N ALA A 81 -9.68 -25.99 -11.91
CA ALA A 81 -11.10 -26.34 -12.01
C ALA A 81 -11.38 -27.85 -12.04
N ALA A 82 -10.38 -28.69 -12.30
CA ALA A 82 -10.55 -30.15 -12.43
C ALA A 82 -10.38 -30.90 -11.10
N HIS A 83 -9.83 -30.27 -10.06
CA HIS A 83 -9.56 -30.93 -8.78
C HIS A 83 -10.71 -30.83 -7.75
N ALA A 84 -11.64 -29.88 -7.93
CA ALA A 84 -12.78 -29.63 -7.04
C ALA A 84 -13.96 -30.61 -7.22
N ALA A 85 -13.92 -31.50 -8.22
CA ALA A 85 -15.05 -32.36 -8.59
C ALA A 85 -15.03 -33.77 -7.95
N LYS A 86 -14.15 -34.06 -6.97
CA LYS A 86 -13.92 -35.45 -6.51
C LYS A 86 -14.00 -35.77 -5.02
N GLU A 87 -14.45 -34.86 -4.16
CA GLU A 87 -14.64 -35.19 -2.73
C GLU A 87 -16.03 -34.82 -2.20
N GLY A 88 -17.03 -35.59 -2.63
CA GLY A 88 -18.37 -35.57 -2.07
C GLY A 88 -18.80 -36.97 -1.66
N SER A 89 -18.24 -37.52 -0.57
CA SER A 89 -18.75 -38.76 0.03
C SER A 89 -20.20 -38.55 0.52
N ASN A 90 -21.16 -38.99 -0.28
CA ASN A 90 -22.58 -38.89 0.06
C ASN A 90 -22.91 -39.99 1.08
N ILE A 91 -23.06 -39.62 2.35
CA ILE A 91 -23.43 -40.57 3.41
C ILE A 91 -24.89 -40.98 3.18
N ALA A 92 -25.14 -42.26 2.92
CA ALA A 92 -26.49 -42.76 2.67
C ALA A 92 -27.37 -42.70 3.94
N PRO A 93 -28.70 -42.44 3.80
CA PRO A 93 -29.64 -42.53 4.92
C PRO A 93 -29.57 -43.91 5.55
N GLN A 94 -29.31 -43.96 6.86
CA GLN A 94 -29.35 -45.19 7.65
C GLN A 94 -30.49 -45.05 8.65
N LEU A 95 -31.48 -45.92 8.54
CA LEU A 95 -32.62 -45.95 9.45
C LEU A 95 -32.33 -46.91 10.59
N ASP A 96 -32.63 -46.49 11.82
CA ASP A 96 -32.69 -47.40 12.95
C ASP A 96 -33.94 -48.29 12.90
N GLU A 97 -34.08 -49.20 13.87
CA GLU A 97 -35.20 -50.13 14.00
C GLU A 97 -36.58 -49.44 14.15
N PHE A 98 -36.60 -48.13 14.42
CA PHE A 98 -37.80 -47.30 14.54
C PHE A 98 -38.02 -46.39 13.32
N GLY A 99 -37.23 -46.54 12.25
CA GLY A 99 -37.33 -45.72 11.04
C GLY A 99 -36.78 -44.31 11.18
N ARG A 100 -36.00 -44.02 12.24
CA ARG A 100 -35.34 -42.72 12.43
C ARG A 100 -33.99 -42.73 11.75
N ASP A 101 -33.68 -41.66 11.03
CA ASP A 101 -32.43 -41.56 10.30
C ASP A 101 -31.28 -41.15 11.22
N VAL A 102 -30.45 -42.12 11.60
CA VAL A 102 -29.30 -41.94 12.50
C VAL A 102 -28.18 -41.11 11.86
N ASN A 103 -28.18 -40.93 10.54
CA ASN A 103 -27.21 -40.11 9.82
C ASN A 103 -27.78 -38.75 9.43
N LEU A 104 -29.04 -38.43 9.77
CA LEU A 104 -29.65 -37.14 9.43
C LEU A 104 -28.85 -35.96 9.98
N GLN A 105 -28.48 -36.01 11.25
CA GLN A 105 -27.73 -34.93 11.88
C GLN A 105 -26.35 -34.73 11.24
N LYS A 106 -25.61 -35.81 10.96
CA LYS A 106 -24.32 -35.75 10.27
C LYS A 106 -24.42 -35.21 8.83
N ARG A 107 -25.51 -35.52 8.12
CA ARG A 107 -25.76 -34.97 6.78
C ARG A 107 -26.09 -33.49 6.83
N LEU A 108 -26.94 -33.07 7.77
CA LEU A 108 -27.24 -31.66 8.01
C LEU A 108 -25.97 -30.90 8.39
N GLU A 109 -25.12 -31.43 9.26
CA GLU A 109 -23.82 -30.82 9.59
C GLU A 109 -22.93 -30.66 8.35
N LYS A 110 -22.88 -31.67 7.47
CA LYS A 110 -22.09 -31.60 6.22
C LYS A 110 -22.69 -30.61 5.21
N GLU A 111 -24.02 -30.49 5.19
CA GLU A 111 -24.75 -29.51 4.38
C GLU A 111 -24.50 -28.08 4.90
N PHE A 112 -24.60 -27.88 6.22
CA PHE A 112 -24.36 -26.59 6.89
C PHE A 112 -22.88 -26.20 6.92
N ALA A 113 -21.95 -27.13 6.68
CA ALA A 113 -20.56 -26.75 6.45
C ALA A 113 -20.35 -26.05 5.10
N GLN A 114 -21.29 -26.19 4.15
CA GLN A 114 -21.16 -25.70 2.78
C GLN A 114 -22.05 -24.48 2.53
N GLN A 115 -21.44 -23.31 2.36
CA GLN A 115 -22.16 -22.07 2.04
C GLN A 115 -23.09 -22.22 0.83
N THR A 116 -22.63 -22.90 -0.23
CA THR A 116 -23.40 -23.11 -1.46
C THR A 116 -24.68 -23.91 -1.20
N LYS A 117 -24.64 -24.91 -0.32
CA LYS A 117 -25.83 -25.72 -0.01
C LYS A 117 -26.86 -24.93 0.77
N VAL A 118 -26.41 -24.14 1.74
CA VAL A 118 -27.29 -23.23 2.49
C VAL A 118 -27.88 -22.17 1.57
N LYS A 119 -27.07 -21.59 0.68
CA LYS A 119 -27.52 -20.64 -0.36
C LYS A 119 -28.64 -21.25 -1.24
N GLU A 120 -28.37 -22.39 -1.86
CA GLU A 120 -29.32 -23.10 -2.73
C GLU A 120 -30.66 -23.38 -2.02
N LYS A 121 -30.60 -23.76 -0.74
CA LYS A 121 -31.79 -24.05 0.06
C LYS A 121 -32.65 -22.80 0.30
N LEU A 122 -32.02 -21.69 0.69
CA LEU A 122 -32.72 -20.43 0.94
C LEU A 122 -33.31 -19.84 -0.35
N GLU A 123 -32.58 -19.90 -1.47
CA GLU A 123 -33.07 -19.47 -2.78
C GLU A 123 -34.25 -20.33 -3.27
N GLY A 124 -34.16 -21.64 -3.06
CA GLY A 124 -35.26 -22.56 -3.35
C GLY A 124 -36.53 -22.19 -2.60
N TRP A 125 -36.43 -21.80 -1.32
CA TRP A 125 -37.56 -21.33 -0.55
C TRP A 125 -38.06 -19.95 -0.95
N LYS A 126 -37.16 -19.03 -1.32
CA LYS A 126 -37.55 -17.72 -1.87
C LYS A 126 -38.38 -17.90 -3.14
N SER A 127 -37.94 -18.80 -4.03
CA SER A 127 -38.61 -19.08 -5.30
C SER A 127 -39.95 -19.80 -5.11
N GLN A 128 -39.99 -20.85 -4.28
CA GLN A 128 -41.18 -21.71 -4.15
C GLN A 128 -42.20 -21.19 -3.13
N PHE A 129 -41.75 -20.44 -2.12
CA PHE A 129 -42.55 -20.01 -0.97
C PHE A 129 -42.27 -18.56 -0.55
N ALA A 130 -42.33 -17.63 -1.49
CA ALA A 130 -41.98 -16.22 -1.29
C ALA A 130 -42.69 -15.55 -0.09
N SER A 131 -43.97 -15.86 0.17
CA SER A 131 -44.68 -15.34 1.34
C SER A 131 -44.10 -15.87 2.65
N ALA A 132 -43.87 -17.18 2.76
CA ALA A 132 -43.29 -17.78 3.96
C ALA A 132 -41.84 -17.30 4.21
N TYR A 133 -41.06 -17.11 3.15
CA TYR A 133 -39.71 -16.56 3.21
C TYR A 133 -39.71 -15.13 3.77
N ARG A 134 -40.62 -14.28 3.28
CA ARG A 134 -40.80 -12.91 3.78
C ARG A 134 -41.31 -12.88 5.22
N ASP A 135 -42.32 -13.68 5.54
CA ASP A 135 -42.98 -13.69 6.85
C ASP A 135 -42.07 -14.29 7.95
N ALA A 136 -41.11 -15.14 7.57
CA ALA A 136 -40.05 -15.64 8.45
C ALA A 136 -38.84 -14.70 8.54
N TYR A 137 -38.88 -13.51 7.90
CA TYR A 137 -37.80 -12.53 7.89
C TYR A 137 -36.45 -13.09 7.44
N VAL A 138 -36.46 -14.03 6.48
CA VAL A 138 -35.23 -14.69 6.03
C VAL A 138 -34.25 -13.69 5.42
N SER A 139 -34.72 -12.72 4.62
CA SER A 139 -33.88 -11.64 4.10
C SER A 139 -33.14 -10.83 5.16
N LEU A 140 -33.79 -10.61 6.31
CA LEU A 140 -33.18 -9.86 7.41
C LEU A 140 -32.15 -10.71 8.15
N SER A 141 -32.35 -12.03 8.19
CA SER A 141 -31.49 -12.98 8.88
C SER A 141 -30.34 -13.48 8.01
N ALA A 142 -30.45 -13.38 6.68
CA ALA A 142 -29.47 -13.88 5.72
C ALA A 142 -28.05 -13.35 5.97
N PRO A 143 -27.81 -12.05 6.24
CA PRO A 143 -26.47 -11.57 6.59
C PRO A 143 -25.89 -12.27 7.83
N ALA A 144 -26.71 -12.50 8.87
CA ALA A 144 -26.26 -13.19 10.07
C ALA A 144 -25.99 -14.69 9.82
N ILE A 145 -26.79 -15.33 8.96
CA ILE A 145 -26.59 -16.72 8.55
C ILE A 145 -25.30 -16.88 7.75
N PHE A 146 -25.00 -15.95 6.83
CA PHE A 146 -23.83 -16.04 5.96
C PHE A 146 -22.53 -15.49 6.58
N ALA A 147 -22.63 -14.65 7.61
CA ALA A 147 -21.46 -14.02 8.23
C ALA A 147 -20.37 -15.01 8.72
N PRO A 148 -20.69 -16.17 9.33
CA PRO A 148 -19.67 -17.14 9.73
C PRO A 148 -18.87 -17.72 8.55
N TYR A 149 -19.52 -17.98 7.41
CA TYR A 149 -18.83 -18.47 6.20
C TYR A 149 -17.93 -17.39 5.61
N VAL A 150 -18.43 -16.15 5.57
CA VAL A 150 -17.62 -15.01 5.11
C VAL A 150 -16.41 -14.82 6.03
N ARG A 151 -16.58 -14.85 7.36
CA ARG A 151 -15.44 -14.77 8.31
C ARG A 151 -14.43 -15.89 8.08
N LEU A 152 -14.91 -17.11 7.85
CA LEU A 152 -14.04 -18.25 7.61
C LEU A 152 -13.16 -18.03 6.37
N GLU A 153 -13.74 -17.57 5.26
CA GLU A 153 -12.97 -17.31 4.04
C GLU A 153 -12.08 -16.06 4.16
N LEU A 154 -12.52 -15.04 4.89
CA LEU A 154 -11.71 -13.83 5.14
C LEU A 154 -10.44 -14.10 5.97
N LEU A 155 -10.30 -15.28 6.61
CA LEU A 155 -9.02 -15.69 7.20
C LEU A 155 -7.91 -15.78 6.15
N GLU A 156 -8.26 -16.10 4.91
CA GLU A 156 -7.34 -16.17 3.77
C GLU A 156 -7.16 -14.80 3.10
N TRP A 157 -7.96 -13.80 3.48
CA TRP A 157 -7.82 -12.45 2.95
C TRP A 157 -6.66 -11.72 3.62
N ASP A 158 -5.69 -11.32 2.81
CA ASP A 158 -4.64 -10.39 3.21
C ASP A 158 -4.75 -9.12 2.34
N PRO A 159 -5.48 -8.09 2.78
CA PRO A 159 -5.71 -6.89 1.98
C PRO A 159 -4.46 -6.01 1.80
N LEU A 160 -3.37 -6.29 2.53
CA LEU A 160 -2.17 -5.48 2.52
C LEU A 160 -1.08 -6.09 1.64
N TYR A 161 -1.00 -7.42 1.56
CA TYR A 161 0.09 -8.11 0.86
C TYR A 161 -0.38 -8.99 -0.30
N SER A 162 -1.67 -9.32 -0.40
CA SER A 162 -2.25 -10.00 -1.56
C SER A 162 -2.66 -9.00 -2.65
N ASP A 163 -2.55 -9.40 -3.91
CA ASP A 163 -3.05 -8.65 -5.07
C ASP A 163 -4.56 -8.88 -5.32
N ALA A 164 -5.16 -9.86 -4.64
CA ALA A 164 -6.55 -10.22 -4.78
C ALA A 164 -7.44 -9.52 -3.74
N GLY A 165 -8.31 -8.61 -4.21
CA GLY A 165 -9.40 -8.05 -3.40
C GLY A 165 -10.45 -9.11 -3.01
N PHE A 166 -11.27 -8.81 -2.00
CA PHE A 166 -12.30 -9.74 -1.51
C PHE A 166 -13.35 -10.08 -2.60
N SER A 167 -13.48 -9.25 -3.63
CA SER A 167 -14.34 -9.49 -4.79
C SER A 167 -13.97 -10.77 -5.57
N ASN A 168 -12.74 -11.26 -5.42
CA ASN A 168 -12.28 -12.52 -5.99
C ASN A 168 -12.61 -13.75 -5.14
N MET A 169 -13.10 -13.57 -3.92
CA MET A 169 -13.41 -14.65 -3.01
C MET A 169 -14.72 -15.37 -3.41
N LEU A 170 -14.81 -16.65 -3.08
CA LEU A 170 -15.95 -17.49 -3.35
C LEU A 170 -17.21 -16.95 -2.68
N TRP A 171 -17.14 -16.50 -1.42
CA TRP A 171 -18.29 -15.97 -0.72
C TRP A 171 -18.92 -14.79 -1.47
N TYR A 172 -18.09 -13.89 -2.01
CA TYR A 172 -18.54 -12.70 -2.72
C TYR A 172 -19.21 -13.11 -4.02
N ARG A 173 -18.52 -13.92 -4.86
CA ARG A 173 -19.07 -14.39 -6.13
C ARG A 173 -20.38 -15.16 -5.94
N GLN A 174 -20.45 -16.00 -4.91
CA GLN A 174 -21.64 -16.80 -4.62
C GLN A 174 -22.81 -15.95 -4.12
N LEU A 175 -22.58 -14.99 -3.21
CA LEU A 175 -23.65 -14.20 -2.62
C LEU A 175 -24.03 -12.97 -3.45
N TYR A 176 -23.18 -12.53 -4.38
CA TYR A 176 -23.51 -11.45 -5.30
C TYR A 176 -24.75 -11.78 -6.15
N GLU A 177 -24.88 -13.04 -6.56
CA GLU A 177 -26.02 -13.54 -7.32
C GLU A 177 -27.21 -13.96 -6.44
N TYR A 178 -27.14 -13.74 -5.12
CA TYR A 178 -28.13 -14.28 -4.20
C TYR A 178 -29.53 -13.73 -4.47
N GLY A 179 -30.47 -14.64 -4.76
CA GLY A 179 -31.85 -14.28 -5.03
C GLY A 179 -32.08 -13.66 -6.41
N MET A 180 -31.04 -13.55 -7.26
CA MET A 180 -31.21 -13.13 -8.64
C MET A 180 -31.96 -14.22 -9.43
N PRO A 181 -32.93 -13.85 -10.29
CA PRO A 181 -33.60 -14.80 -11.15
C PRO A 181 -32.63 -15.45 -12.16
N PRO A 182 -32.90 -16.69 -12.63
CA PRO A 182 -32.02 -17.43 -13.53
C PRO A 182 -31.77 -16.77 -14.90
N ASN A 183 -32.59 -15.76 -15.23
CA ASN A 183 -32.47 -14.98 -16.46
C ASN A 183 -31.43 -13.84 -16.35
N GLY A 184 -30.77 -13.69 -15.19
CA GLY A 184 -29.73 -12.68 -14.97
C GLY A 184 -30.26 -11.25 -14.84
N GLN A 185 -31.56 -11.06 -14.59
CA GLN A 185 -32.08 -9.74 -14.25
C GLN A 185 -31.59 -9.32 -12.87
N GLU A 186 -31.21 -8.05 -12.74
CA GLU A 186 -30.86 -7.46 -11.45
C GLU A 186 -32.05 -7.54 -10.47
N LEU A 187 -31.74 -7.68 -9.18
CA LEU A 187 -32.74 -7.62 -8.13
C LEU A 187 -33.49 -6.29 -8.17
N ASP A 188 -34.78 -6.32 -7.83
CA ASP A 188 -35.52 -5.08 -7.54
C ASP A 188 -34.75 -4.32 -6.44
N PRO A 189 -34.43 -3.02 -6.62
CA PRO A 189 -33.79 -2.22 -5.58
C PRO A 189 -34.55 -2.20 -4.25
N ASN A 190 -35.85 -2.51 -4.25
CA ASN A 190 -36.67 -2.64 -3.04
C ASN A 190 -36.64 -4.04 -2.42
N ASP A 191 -36.00 -5.03 -3.06
CA ASP A 191 -35.80 -6.35 -2.48
C ASP A 191 -34.80 -6.26 -1.33
N LYS A 192 -35.22 -6.72 -0.14
CA LYS A 192 -34.38 -6.70 1.07
C LYS A 192 -33.15 -7.59 0.95
N ASP A 193 -33.15 -8.56 0.04
CA ASP A 193 -31.98 -9.40 -0.23
C ASP A 193 -30.90 -8.66 -1.04
N ALA A 194 -31.23 -7.56 -1.72
CA ALA A 194 -30.24 -6.71 -2.40
C ALA A 194 -29.22 -6.11 -1.41
N ASP A 195 -29.60 -5.95 -0.14
CA ASP A 195 -28.73 -5.48 0.93
C ASP A 195 -27.78 -6.57 1.47
N LEU A 196 -27.85 -7.83 1.01
CA LEU A 196 -27.09 -8.92 1.61
C LEU A 196 -25.58 -8.67 1.55
N VAL A 197 -25.04 -8.43 0.35
CA VAL A 197 -23.61 -8.14 0.17
C VAL A 197 -23.21 -6.84 0.87
N PRO A 198 -23.93 -5.71 0.71
CA PRO A 198 -23.63 -4.50 1.48
C PRO A 198 -23.52 -4.72 3.00
N LYS A 199 -24.47 -5.44 3.60
CA LYS A 199 -24.45 -5.73 5.05
C LYS A 199 -23.30 -6.65 5.45
N LEU A 200 -22.93 -7.62 4.63
CA LEU A 200 -21.78 -8.49 4.90
C LEU A 200 -20.46 -7.73 4.77
N VAL A 201 -20.33 -6.86 3.77
CA VAL A 201 -19.14 -6.00 3.63
C VAL A 201 -19.04 -5.07 4.83
N GLU A 202 -20.12 -4.39 5.22
CA GLU A 202 -20.13 -3.45 6.35
C GLU A 202 -19.86 -4.15 7.70
N LYS A 203 -20.48 -5.31 7.95
CA LYS A 203 -20.41 -5.98 9.27
C LYS A 203 -19.30 -7.01 9.42
N VAL A 204 -18.67 -7.43 8.33
CA VAL A 204 -17.71 -8.54 8.34
C VAL A 204 -16.39 -8.17 7.66
N ALA A 205 -16.41 -7.77 6.39
CA ALA A 205 -15.18 -7.43 5.67
C ALA A 205 -14.55 -6.12 6.16
N PHE A 206 -15.37 -5.11 6.45
CA PHE A 206 -14.92 -3.80 6.92
C PHE A 206 -14.16 -3.87 8.25
N PRO A 207 -14.65 -4.54 9.31
CA PRO A 207 -13.88 -4.69 10.55
C PRO A 207 -12.51 -5.36 10.36
N VAL A 208 -12.41 -6.35 9.46
CA VAL A 208 -11.14 -7.00 9.13
C VAL A 208 -10.19 -6.00 8.48
N LEU A 209 -10.63 -5.28 7.44
CA LEU A 209 -9.79 -4.27 6.78
C LEU A 209 -9.40 -3.15 7.75
N HIS A 210 -10.34 -2.71 8.59
CA HIS A 210 -10.08 -1.69 9.60
C HIS A 210 -8.95 -2.14 10.53
N HIS A 211 -9.02 -3.37 11.06
CA HIS A 211 -7.94 -3.91 11.89
C HIS A 211 -6.60 -3.94 11.14
N GLU A 212 -6.59 -4.46 9.91
CA GLU A 212 -5.36 -4.52 9.11
C GLU A 212 -4.75 -3.13 8.88
N ILE A 213 -5.56 -2.12 8.54
CA ILE A 213 -5.08 -0.74 8.33
C ILE A 213 -4.62 -0.10 9.64
N VAL A 214 -5.26 -0.38 10.77
CA VAL A 214 -4.89 0.26 12.04
C VAL A 214 -3.64 -0.39 12.65
N HIS A 215 -3.54 -1.71 12.58
CA HIS A 215 -2.56 -2.48 13.36
C HIS A 215 -1.47 -3.17 12.53
N CYS A 216 -1.73 -3.46 11.25
CA CYS A 216 -0.85 -4.27 10.41
C CYS A 216 -0.22 -3.50 9.24
N TRP A 217 -0.82 -2.39 8.80
CA TRP A 217 -0.33 -1.64 7.63
C TRP A 217 1.03 -0.98 7.93
N ASP A 218 2.02 -1.30 7.11
CA ASP A 218 3.31 -0.62 7.12
C ASP A 218 3.29 0.62 6.22
N ARG A 219 3.51 1.77 6.85
CA ARG A 219 3.34 3.10 6.25
C ARG A 219 4.44 3.46 5.25
N LEU A 220 5.56 2.74 5.30
CA LEU A 220 6.69 2.93 4.40
C LEU A 220 6.60 2.01 3.17
N SER A 221 5.81 0.94 3.23
CA SER A 221 5.62 0.03 2.10
C SER A 221 4.74 0.69 1.04
N SER A 222 5.34 0.94 -0.13
CA SER A 222 4.61 1.53 -1.26
C SER A 222 3.56 0.56 -1.79
N GLN A 223 3.89 -0.73 -1.86
CA GLN A 223 2.97 -1.76 -2.33
C GLN A 223 1.85 -2.00 -1.32
N GLY A 224 2.17 -2.10 -0.02
CA GLY A 224 1.16 -2.23 1.04
C GLY A 224 0.17 -1.06 1.05
N THR A 225 0.65 0.15 0.78
CA THR A 225 -0.20 1.33 0.66
C THR A 225 -1.12 1.27 -0.56
N ARG A 226 -0.62 0.82 -1.72
CA ARG A 226 -1.48 0.63 -2.91
C ARG A 226 -2.55 -0.43 -2.69
N ASN A 227 -2.19 -1.55 -2.06
CA ASN A 227 -3.12 -2.64 -1.75
C ASN A 227 -4.19 -2.17 -0.76
N ALA A 228 -3.80 -1.45 0.30
CA ALA A 228 -4.73 -0.84 1.24
C ALA A 228 -5.72 0.12 0.55
N VAL A 229 -5.24 0.97 -0.38
CA VAL A 229 -6.11 1.87 -1.16
C VAL A 229 -7.09 1.09 -2.04
N ALA A 230 -6.63 0.01 -2.69
CA ALA A 230 -7.50 -0.84 -3.50
C ALA A 230 -8.59 -1.49 -2.62
N ALA A 231 -8.22 -2.07 -1.48
CA ALA A 231 -9.14 -2.69 -0.55
C ALA A 231 -10.17 -1.69 0.02
N VAL A 232 -9.75 -0.47 0.37
CA VAL A 232 -10.68 0.59 0.82
C VAL A 232 -11.61 1.00 -0.32
N THR A 233 -11.11 1.06 -1.56
CA THR A 233 -11.94 1.39 -2.72
C THR A 233 -13.01 0.33 -2.96
N ASP A 234 -12.69 -0.96 -2.82
CA ASP A 234 -13.67 -2.05 -2.92
C ASP A 234 -14.76 -1.94 -1.84
N ILE A 235 -14.39 -1.54 -0.62
CA ILE A 235 -15.34 -1.30 0.47
C ILE A 235 -16.26 -0.10 0.18
N LEU A 236 -15.73 0.98 -0.39
CA LEU A 236 -16.48 2.21 -0.70
C LEU A 236 -17.60 1.99 -1.73
N ILE A 237 -17.57 0.88 -2.47
CA ILE A 237 -18.68 0.45 -3.34
C ILE A 237 -19.95 0.20 -2.52
N TYR A 238 -19.81 -0.28 -1.28
CA TYR A 238 -20.91 -0.73 -0.44
C TYR A 238 -21.16 0.15 0.79
N VAL A 239 -20.11 0.70 1.37
CA VAL A 239 -20.18 1.48 2.61
C VAL A 239 -20.15 2.96 2.27
N PRO A 240 -21.20 3.74 2.61
CA PRO A 240 -21.26 5.16 2.31
C PRO A 240 -20.08 5.95 2.91
N ALA A 241 -19.62 6.95 2.16
CA ALA A 241 -18.55 7.85 2.59
C ALA A 241 -18.88 8.59 3.90
N THR A 242 -20.16 8.74 4.22
CA THR A 242 -20.69 9.42 5.41
C THR A 242 -20.85 8.51 6.63
N SER A 243 -20.50 7.22 6.53
CA SER A 243 -20.62 6.29 7.66
C SER A 243 -19.60 6.60 8.75
N ASP A 244 -20.02 6.55 10.02
CA ASP A 244 -19.16 6.81 11.17
C ASP A 244 -17.94 5.87 11.18
N SER A 245 -18.15 4.59 10.87
CA SER A 245 -17.07 3.59 10.82
C SER A 245 -15.99 3.93 9.80
N LEU A 246 -16.37 4.42 8.61
CA LEU A 246 -15.40 4.84 7.61
C LEU A 246 -14.68 6.14 8.04
N GLN A 247 -15.38 7.07 8.69
CA GLN A 247 -14.75 8.29 9.22
C GLN A 247 -13.70 7.95 10.29
N GLU A 248 -13.99 6.98 11.17
CA GLU A 248 -13.03 6.44 12.14
C GLU A 248 -11.80 5.83 11.44
N LEU A 249 -11.99 5.05 10.37
CA LEU A 249 -10.89 4.48 9.58
C LEU A 249 -10.01 5.57 8.95
N LEU A 250 -10.62 6.59 8.36
CA LEU A 250 -9.91 7.71 7.73
C LEU A 250 -9.13 8.52 8.77
N GLU A 251 -9.70 8.73 9.96
CA GLU A 251 -9.01 9.38 11.06
C GLU A 251 -7.80 8.56 11.52
N ALA A 252 -7.97 7.24 11.65
CA ALA A 252 -6.86 6.35 12.00
C ALA A 252 -5.75 6.38 10.94
N PHE A 253 -6.10 6.36 9.65
CA PHE A 253 -5.14 6.50 8.56
C PHE A 253 -4.37 7.82 8.64
N ARG A 254 -5.08 8.94 8.83
CA ARG A 254 -4.48 10.27 8.97
C ARG A 254 -3.54 10.36 10.15
N SER A 255 -3.97 9.89 11.33
CA SER A 255 -3.16 9.87 12.55
C SER A 255 -1.89 9.07 12.34
N ARG A 256 -2.02 7.85 11.79
CA ARG A 256 -0.90 6.97 11.51
C ARG A 256 0.08 7.58 10.51
N MET A 257 -0.38 8.25 9.45
CA MET A 257 0.50 8.97 8.53
C MET A 257 1.21 10.15 9.20
N ALA A 258 0.51 10.93 10.04
CA ALA A 258 1.11 12.03 10.77
C ALA A 258 2.23 11.56 11.70
N GLU A 259 2.02 10.44 12.41
CA GLU A 259 3.07 9.78 13.21
C GLU A 259 4.25 9.32 12.36
N ALA A 260 4.01 8.73 11.18
CA ALA A 260 5.09 8.34 10.28
C ALA A 260 5.91 9.55 9.83
N VAL A 261 5.25 10.62 9.39
CA VAL A 261 5.92 11.86 8.97
C VAL A 261 6.72 12.47 10.12
N ALA A 262 6.19 12.47 11.34
CA ALA A 262 6.91 12.93 12.53
C ALA A 262 8.10 12.03 12.89
N ALA A 263 7.99 10.71 12.66
CA ALA A 263 9.03 9.73 12.93
C ALA A 263 10.08 9.62 11.80
N ILE A 264 9.79 10.13 10.59
CA ILE A 264 10.79 10.29 9.53
C ILE A 264 11.74 11.41 9.97
N GLU A 265 12.75 11.02 10.73
CA GLU A 265 13.99 11.77 10.76
C GLU A 265 14.59 11.65 9.36
N VAL A 266 14.68 12.77 8.63
CA VAL A 266 15.57 12.84 7.46
C VAL A 266 16.91 12.35 7.99
N PRO A 267 17.47 11.23 7.48
CA PRO A 267 18.76 10.76 7.96
C PRO A 267 19.67 11.97 7.88
N THR A 268 20.23 12.41 9.02
CA THR A 268 21.29 13.42 9.01
C THR A 268 22.23 12.97 7.93
N TRP A 269 22.22 13.67 6.78
CA TRP A 269 22.72 13.11 5.53
C TRP A 269 24.02 12.41 5.83
N SER A 270 24.08 11.08 5.67
CA SER A 270 25.34 10.42 5.99
C SER A 270 26.39 11.12 5.14
N LEU A 271 27.46 11.59 5.79
CA LEU A 271 28.47 12.43 5.13
C LEU A 271 28.93 11.78 3.81
N HIS A 272 28.93 10.45 3.78
CA HIS A 272 29.15 9.61 2.60
C HIS A 272 28.10 9.79 1.50
N LEU A 273 26.79 9.68 1.78
CA LEU A 273 25.76 9.81 0.75
C LEU A 273 25.69 11.23 0.19
N ALA A 274 25.76 12.26 1.04
CA ALA A 274 25.74 13.66 0.60
C ALA A 274 26.99 14.05 -0.20
N LEU A 275 28.19 13.73 0.29
CA LEU A 275 29.43 14.16 -0.35
C LEU A 275 29.88 13.24 -1.50
N ASP A 276 29.86 11.93 -1.29
CA ASP A 276 30.41 10.99 -2.26
C ASP A 276 29.36 10.58 -3.30
N GLY A 277 28.17 10.17 -2.83
CA GLY A 277 27.10 9.68 -3.68
C GLY A 277 26.42 10.77 -4.52
N LEU A 278 26.08 11.90 -3.89
CA LEU A 278 25.28 12.93 -4.54
C LEU A 278 26.15 14.07 -5.10
N LEU A 279 26.94 14.74 -4.25
CA LEU A 279 27.72 15.91 -4.64
C LEU A 279 28.78 15.55 -5.69
N SER A 280 29.66 14.61 -5.35
CA SER A 280 30.81 14.27 -6.19
C SER A 280 30.43 13.49 -7.45
N SER A 281 29.55 12.48 -7.33
CA SER A 281 29.20 11.61 -8.46
C SER A 281 28.14 12.22 -9.40
N LYS A 282 27.16 12.99 -8.90
CA LYS A 282 26.00 13.43 -9.70
C LYS A 282 25.96 14.93 -9.97
N ILE A 283 26.10 15.75 -8.92
CA ILE A 283 25.89 17.21 -9.04
C ILE A 283 27.10 17.91 -9.66
N LEU A 284 28.31 17.59 -9.20
CA LEU A 284 29.53 18.27 -9.59
C LEU A 284 29.87 18.15 -11.10
N PRO A 285 29.70 17.00 -11.78
CA PRO A 285 29.85 16.91 -13.22
C PRO A 285 28.96 17.91 -13.96
N HIS A 286 27.69 18.05 -13.54
CA HIS A 286 26.77 19.01 -14.15
C HIS A 286 27.19 20.45 -13.91
N LEU A 287 27.58 20.82 -12.68
CA LEU A 287 28.05 22.18 -12.40
C LEU A 287 29.28 22.56 -13.24
N ARG A 288 30.20 21.63 -13.48
CA ARG A 288 31.37 21.85 -14.35
C ARG A 288 30.98 22.18 -15.79
N THR A 289 29.91 21.59 -16.32
CA THR A 289 29.44 21.91 -17.69
C THR A 289 28.88 23.33 -17.81
N LEU A 290 28.43 23.92 -16.70
CA LEU A 290 27.78 25.24 -16.68
C LEU A 290 28.78 26.41 -16.55
N LEU A 291 30.08 26.13 -16.42
CA LEU A 291 31.12 27.17 -16.33
C LEU A 291 31.15 28.14 -17.54
N VAL A 292 30.49 27.78 -18.65
CA VAL A 292 30.32 28.63 -19.84
C VAL A 292 29.41 29.83 -19.56
N THR A 293 28.43 29.71 -18.65
CA THR A 293 27.52 30.80 -18.25
C THR A 293 27.73 31.17 -16.78
N PRO A 294 28.57 32.19 -16.47
CA PRO A 294 28.97 32.47 -15.10
C PRO A 294 27.82 32.76 -14.14
N HIS A 295 26.74 33.40 -14.61
CA HIS A 295 25.58 33.70 -13.78
C HIS A 295 24.83 32.44 -13.33
N ASP A 296 24.60 31.50 -14.24
CA ASP A 296 23.88 30.26 -13.93
C ASP A 296 24.75 29.32 -13.08
N ALA A 297 26.05 29.25 -13.38
CA ALA A 297 27.02 28.51 -12.60
C ALA A 297 27.06 29.01 -11.15
N VAL A 298 27.15 30.33 -10.94
CA VAL A 298 27.14 30.93 -9.59
C VAL A 298 25.82 30.62 -8.87
N THR A 299 24.68 30.79 -9.54
CA THR A 299 23.36 30.57 -8.92
C THR A 299 23.13 29.12 -8.51
N ARG A 300 23.54 28.16 -9.34
CA ARG A 300 23.37 26.74 -9.01
C ARG A 300 24.39 26.27 -7.97
N THR A 301 25.62 26.78 -8.03
CA THR A 301 26.65 26.49 -7.02
C THR A 301 26.25 27.02 -5.65
N GLU A 302 25.67 28.23 -5.59
CA GLU A 302 25.17 28.83 -4.34
C GLU A 302 24.03 28.01 -3.72
N ARG A 303 23.12 27.47 -4.53
CA ARG A 303 22.07 26.56 -4.02
C ARG A 303 22.64 25.29 -3.41
N VAL A 304 23.70 24.74 -4.01
CA VAL A 304 24.38 23.54 -3.49
C VAL A 304 25.10 23.84 -2.19
N VAL A 305 25.78 24.98 -2.10
CA VAL A 305 26.42 25.45 -0.85
C VAL A 305 25.38 25.66 0.25
N ALA A 306 24.30 26.38 -0.03
CA ALA A 306 23.24 26.65 0.95
C ALA A 306 22.60 25.34 1.48
N ALA A 307 22.28 24.41 0.59
CA ALA A 307 21.63 23.14 0.94
C ALA A 307 22.52 22.22 1.78
N LEU A 308 23.84 22.29 1.61
CA LEU A 308 24.77 21.35 2.22
C LEU A 308 25.66 22.00 3.30
N SER A 309 25.57 23.31 3.52
CA SER A 309 26.25 24.03 4.60
C SER A 309 26.06 23.39 6.00
N PRO A 310 24.89 22.82 6.37
CA PRO A 310 24.74 22.17 7.67
C PRO A 310 25.45 20.80 7.78
N VAL A 311 25.86 20.22 6.64
CA VAL A 311 26.38 18.85 6.52
C VAL A 311 27.92 18.84 6.44
N TRP A 312 28.54 19.95 6.04
CA TRP A 312 29.97 20.02 5.73
C TRP A 312 30.87 20.36 6.93
N VAL A 313 30.29 20.92 7.99
CA VAL A 313 31.02 21.36 9.18
C VAL A 313 31.08 20.20 10.18
N GLY A 314 32.23 19.53 10.28
CA GLY A 314 32.45 18.53 11.31
C GLY A 314 32.40 19.13 12.72
N SER A 315 32.35 18.29 13.75
CA SER A 315 32.30 18.71 15.18
C SER A 315 33.41 19.67 15.60
N ASN A 316 34.48 19.78 14.80
CA ASN A 316 35.64 20.64 15.05
C ASN A 316 35.76 21.85 14.09
N ARG A 317 34.69 22.21 13.37
CA ARG A 317 34.66 23.27 12.33
C ARG A 317 35.58 23.06 11.12
N GLU A 318 36.23 21.90 11.02
CA GLU A 318 37.02 21.53 9.85
C GLU A 318 36.11 20.99 8.73
N ILE A 319 36.33 21.48 7.51
CA ILE A 319 35.61 21.03 6.32
C ILE A 319 36.16 19.67 5.89
N SER A 320 35.24 18.74 5.59
CA SER A 320 35.60 17.40 5.16
C SER A 320 36.53 17.41 3.93
N PRO A 321 37.63 16.62 3.90
CA PRO A 321 38.52 16.53 2.75
C PRO A 321 37.84 15.99 1.49
N LYS A 322 36.64 15.40 1.63
CA LYS A 322 35.82 14.95 0.50
C LYS A 322 35.24 16.12 -0.31
N LEU A 323 35.25 17.33 0.24
CA LEU A 323 34.80 18.55 -0.46
C LEU A 323 35.85 19.14 -1.39
N SER A 324 37.10 18.66 -1.39
CA SER A 324 38.18 19.27 -2.19
C SER A 324 37.85 19.43 -3.67
N SER A 325 37.20 18.43 -4.28
CA SER A 325 36.81 18.48 -5.70
C SER A 325 35.73 19.54 -5.98
N PHE A 326 34.88 19.83 -5.00
CA PHE A 326 33.87 20.88 -5.07
C PHE A 326 34.46 22.27 -4.78
N VAL A 327 35.34 22.38 -3.78
CA VAL A 327 36.10 23.60 -3.48
C VAL A 327 36.92 24.04 -4.70
N GLU A 328 37.63 23.11 -5.35
CA GLU A 328 38.34 23.37 -6.60
C GLU A 328 37.42 23.88 -7.72
N HIS A 329 36.18 23.38 -7.79
CA HIS A 329 35.20 23.91 -8.74
C HIS A 329 34.79 25.35 -8.41
N VAL A 330 34.55 25.69 -7.15
CA VAL A 330 34.24 27.06 -6.70
C VAL A 330 35.43 28.01 -6.99
N ILE A 331 36.66 27.55 -6.77
CA ILE A 331 37.87 28.31 -7.12
C ILE A 331 37.98 28.51 -8.64
N SER A 332 37.70 27.46 -9.43
CA SER A 332 37.68 27.56 -10.89
C SER A 332 36.61 28.55 -11.39
N LEU A 333 35.40 28.49 -10.83
CA LEU A 333 34.33 29.43 -11.15
C LEU A 333 34.72 30.87 -10.78
N THR A 334 35.41 31.05 -9.66
CA THR A 334 35.96 32.36 -9.26
C THR A 334 36.91 32.92 -10.32
N ARG A 335 37.83 32.09 -10.83
CA ARG A 335 38.75 32.50 -11.92
C ARG A 335 38.01 32.87 -13.20
N VAL A 336 36.91 32.20 -13.51
CA VAL A 336 36.07 32.54 -14.68
C VAL A 336 35.42 33.91 -14.50
N VAL A 337 34.92 34.23 -13.30
CA VAL A 337 34.34 35.54 -12.99
C VAL A 337 35.39 36.66 -13.05
N GLU A 338 36.60 36.44 -12.53
CA GLU A 338 37.74 37.37 -12.65
C GLU A 338 38.09 37.63 -14.13
N LYS A 339 38.32 36.57 -14.93
CA LYS A 339 38.63 36.70 -16.36
C LYS A 339 37.55 37.45 -17.13
N LYS A 340 36.28 37.26 -16.79
CA LYS A 340 35.17 37.96 -17.44
C LYS A 340 35.17 39.45 -17.12
N ARG A 341 35.61 39.85 -15.93
CA ARG A 341 35.82 41.26 -15.58
C ARG A 341 37.00 41.86 -16.33
N ASP A 342 38.12 41.14 -16.40
CA ASP A 342 39.30 41.60 -17.15
C ASP A 342 39.01 41.74 -18.65
N ALA A 343 38.08 40.94 -19.18
CA ALA A 343 37.58 41.04 -20.55
C ALA A 343 36.59 42.20 -20.80
N GLY A 344 36.35 43.07 -19.82
CA GLY A 344 35.55 44.29 -20.00
C GLY A 344 34.03 44.12 -19.88
N ALA A 345 33.54 43.05 -19.24
CA ALA A 345 32.12 42.89 -18.95
C ALA A 345 31.58 43.99 -18.01
N CYS A 346 30.27 44.24 -18.05
CA CYS A 346 29.60 45.26 -17.22
C CYS A 346 30.04 45.13 -15.74
N PRO A 347 30.53 46.22 -15.11
CA PRO A 347 30.99 46.19 -13.73
C PRO A 347 29.90 45.78 -12.75
N GLU A 348 28.65 46.21 -12.96
CA GLU A 348 27.55 45.92 -12.03
C GLU A 348 27.22 44.42 -11.97
N ASP A 349 27.18 43.75 -13.13
CA ASP A 349 26.89 42.31 -13.23
C ASP A 349 28.01 41.46 -12.63
N THR A 350 29.28 41.83 -12.87
CA THR A 350 30.44 41.05 -12.42
C THR A 350 30.76 41.27 -10.94
N VAL A 351 30.55 42.48 -10.42
CA VAL A 351 30.71 42.80 -8.99
C VAL A 351 29.66 42.08 -8.15
N GLY A 352 28.41 41.98 -8.63
CA GLY A 352 27.36 41.20 -7.96
C GLY A 352 27.70 39.71 -7.84
N LEU A 353 28.22 39.11 -8.91
CA LEU A 353 28.70 37.73 -8.89
C LEU A 353 29.92 37.55 -7.98
N ALA A 354 30.86 38.50 -7.97
CA ALA A 354 32.03 38.45 -7.11
C ALA A 354 31.67 38.50 -5.62
N ARG A 355 30.67 39.28 -5.21
CA ARG A 355 30.16 39.27 -3.82
C ARG A 355 29.60 37.91 -3.41
N ARG A 356 28.80 37.29 -4.29
CA ARG A 356 28.23 35.95 -4.05
C ARG A 356 29.32 34.87 -3.98
N MET A 357 30.31 34.94 -4.87
CA MET A 357 31.49 34.05 -4.83
C MET A 357 32.31 34.23 -3.56
N LYS A 358 32.55 35.48 -3.11
CA LYS A 358 33.24 35.78 -1.84
C LYS A 358 32.52 35.11 -0.67
N LYS A 359 31.19 35.24 -0.59
CA LYS A 359 30.38 34.63 0.47
C LYS A 359 30.51 33.10 0.48
N MET A 360 30.39 32.45 -0.68
CA MET A 360 30.57 30.99 -0.78
C MET A 360 31.98 30.53 -0.39
N LEU A 361 33.03 31.28 -0.76
CA LEU A 361 34.41 30.96 -0.37
C LEU A 361 34.62 31.05 1.16
N VAL A 362 34.01 32.05 1.81
CA VAL A 362 34.01 32.18 3.28
C VAL A 362 33.27 31.01 3.94
N GLU A 363 32.11 30.62 3.41
CA GLU A 363 31.36 29.45 3.89
C GLU A 363 32.13 28.13 3.70
N LEU A 364 33.04 28.08 2.72
CA LEU A 364 33.94 26.97 2.45
C LEU A 364 35.32 27.12 3.10
N ASN A 365 35.48 28.01 4.09
CA ASN A 365 36.73 28.22 4.83
C ASN A 365 37.95 28.62 3.96
N GLU A 366 37.72 29.11 2.73
CA GLU A 366 38.74 29.53 1.76
C GLU A 366 39.00 31.05 1.87
N TYR A 367 39.42 31.50 3.06
CA TYR A 367 39.57 32.92 3.39
C TYR A 367 40.62 33.63 2.53
N ASP A 368 41.75 32.99 2.25
CA ASP A 368 42.82 33.58 1.42
C ASP A 368 42.33 33.87 0.01
N ARG A 369 41.56 32.94 -0.57
CA ARG A 369 40.98 33.12 -1.91
C ARG A 369 39.87 34.16 -1.90
N ALA A 370 39.03 34.19 -0.86
CA ALA A 370 38.01 35.22 -0.68
C ALA A 370 38.63 36.63 -0.57
N TYR A 371 39.74 36.76 0.14
CA TYR A 371 40.50 38.01 0.26
C TYR A 371 41.09 38.45 -1.09
N GLN A 372 41.72 37.53 -1.82
CA GLN A 372 42.27 37.82 -3.16
C GLN A 372 41.17 38.29 -4.12
N LEU A 373 40.01 37.64 -4.12
CA LEU A 373 38.87 38.03 -4.93
C LEU A 373 38.35 39.43 -4.55
N ALA A 374 38.20 39.70 -3.25
CA ALA A 374 37.77 41.00 -2.75
C ALA A 374 38.73 42.12 -3.16
N LYS A 375 40.05 41.86 -3.08
CA LYS A 375 41.09 42.80 -3.53
C LYS A 375 41.02 43.05 -5.03
N HIS A 376 40.87 41.99 -5.84
CA HIS A 376 40.75 42.11 -7.29
C HIS A 376 39.54 42.99 -7.64
N PHE A 377 38.37 42.74 -7.04
CA PHE A 377 37.12 43.48 -7.27
C PHE A 377 36.98 44.81 -6.49
N GLN A 378 37.95 45.20 -5.66
CA GLN A 378 37.91 46.37 -4.78
C GLN A 378 36.65 46.42 -3.88
N LEU A 379 36.21 45.26 -3.39
CA LEU A 379 35.06 45.14 -2.50
C LEU A 379 35.41 45.70 -1.11
N ARG A 380 34.66 46.69 -0.61
CA ARG A 380 34.93 47.38 0.68
C ARG A 380 34.34 46.69 1.91
N GLU A 381 33.70 45.53 1.74
CA GLU A 381 33.03 44.80 2.82
C GLU A 381 34.03 43.92 3.61
N ALA A 382 33.93 43.90 4.94
CA ALA A 382 34.77 43.07 5.82
C ALA A 382 34.64 41.56 5.49
N LEU A 383 35.66 40.78 5.84
CA LEU A 383 35.69 39.31 5.65
C LEU A 383 34.77 38.61 6.63
#